data_AF-A0A534WPW0-F1
#
_entry.id   AF-A0A534WPW0-F1
#
_cell.length_a   1.000
_cell.length_b   1.000
_cell.length_c   1.000
_cell.angle_alpha   90.00
_cell.angle_beta   90.00
_cell.angle_gamma   90.00
#
_symmetry.space_group_name_H-M   'P 1'
#
loop_
_entity.id
_entity.type
_entity.pdbx_description
1 polymer ?
#
loop_
_entity_poly.entity_id
_entity_poly.type
_entity_poly.pdbx_seq_one_letter_code
_entity_poly.pdbx_strand_id
1 'polypeptide(L)'
;MSRIWLAGTSALALVTVCAALARAEDISAKKILIKDNATDTTKRQVLVLSGDVGVQLIEADDPGMNGAAIHVYSTTDDFCANLPAGADWQNTGTLLKYKNATTKNSARIGDGKLLVKIKSGVTYSLADNGTQGDVNVQVQFGSGTRYCMRCSGNTKNDA
;
A
#
# COMPACT_ATOMS: atom_id res chain seq x y z
N MET A 1 -61.13 -26.39 33.41
CA MET A 1 -59.96 -25.64 33.92
C MET A 1 -58.75 -26.56 33.77
N SER A 2 -57.63 -26.30 33.11
CA SER A 2 -57.09 -25.20 32.30
C SER A 2 -56.07 -25.85 31.34
N ARG A 3 -55.95 -25.36 30.09
CA ARG A 3 -54.93 -25.79 29.11
C ARG A 3 -53.70 -24.92 29.28
N ILE A 4 -52.49 -25.49 29.31
CA ILE A 4 -51.24 -24.74 29.11
C ILE A 4 -50.34 -25.54 28.17
N TRP A 5 -50.10 -24.96 26.99
CA TRP A 5 -49.20 -25.45 25.95
C TRP A 5 -47.92 -24.62 26.06
N LEU A 6 -46.78 -25.25 26.36
CA LEU A 6 -45.47 -24.59 26.41
C LEU A 6 -44.79 -24.76 25.04
N ALA A 7 -44.93 -23.74 24.19
CA ALA A 7 -44.11 -23.60 23.00
C ALA A 7 -42.75 -23.00 23.42
N GLY A 8 -41.70 -23.82 23.46
CA GLY A 8 -40.34 -23.36 23.69
C GLY A 8 -39.75 -22.79 22.40
N THR A 9 -39.61 -21.47 22.30
CA THR A 9 -38.87 -20.80 21.24
C THR A 9 -37.40 -20.66 21.64
N SER A 10 -36.53 -21.49 21.08
CA SER A 10 -35.07 -21.32 21.20
C SER A 10 -34.63 -20.13 20.35
N ALA A 11 -34.25 -19.03 20.99
CA ALA A 11 -33.67 -17.88 20.31
C ALA A 11 -32.22 -18.20 19.91
N LEU A 12 -31.96 -18.31 18.60
CA LEU A 12 -30.62 -18.27 18.04
C LEU A 12 -30.10 -16.83 18.12
N ALA A 13 -29.23 -16.55 19.08
CA ALA A 13 -28.49 -15.30 19.12
C ALA A 13 -27.40 -15.31 18.03
N LEU A 14 -27.66 -14.62 16.91
CA LEU A 14 -26.62 -14.32 15.93
C LEU A 14 -25.67 -13.28 16.53
N VAL A 15 -24.44 -13.69 16.87
CA VAL A 15 -23.36 -12.77 17.20
C VAL A 15 -22.83 -12.20 15.89
N THR A 16 -23.32 -11.02 15.48
CA THR A 16 -22.74 -10.24 14.39
C THR A 16 -21.41 -9.66 14.87
N VAL A 17 -20.31 -10.37 14.60
CA VAL A 17 -18.96 -9.80 14.69
C VAL A 17 -18.82 -8.79 13.56
N CYS A 18 -19.02 -7.50 13.87
CA CYS A 18 -18.65 -6.43 12.96
C CYS A 18 -17.12 -6.41 12.84
N ALA A 19 -16.57 -7.10 11.85
CA ALA A 19 -15.20 -6.84 11.43
C ALA A 19 -15.12 -5.36 11.07
N ALA A 20 -14.28 -4.59 11.77
CA ALA A 20 -13.98 -3.22 11.38
C ALA A 20 -13.52 -3.26 9.92
N LEU A 21 -14.32 -2.68 9.04
CA LEU A 21 -13.98 -2.59 7.62
C LEU A 21 -12.64 -1.87 7.53
N ALA A 22 -11.60 -2.56 7.06
CA ALA A 22 -10.31 -1.95 6.80
C ALA A 22 -10.55 -0.76 5.86
N ARG A 23 -10.41 0.46 6.38
CA ARG A 23 -10.64 1.68 5.62
C ARG A 23 -9.44 1.88 4.69
N ALA A 24 -9.74 2.08 3.42
CA ALA A 24 -8.80 2.61 2.47
C ALA A 24 -9.09 4.10 2.27
N GLU A 25 -8.06 4.92 2.22
CA GLU A 25 -8.17 6.36 2.06
C GLU A 25 -7.59 6.79 0.72
N ASP A 26 -8.40 7.48 -0.07
CA ASP A 26 -7.97 8.08 -1.32
C ASP A 26 -7.20 9.37 -1.03
N ILE A 27 -5.92 9.40 -1.42
CA ILE A 27 -5.05 10.58 -1.29
C ILE A 27 -4.53 11.00 -2.66
N SER A 28 -4.19 12.29 -2.79
CA SER A 28 -3.58 12.80 -4.00
C SER A 28 -2.15 12.25 -4.19
N ALA A 29 -1.86 11.79 -5.40
CA ALA A 29 -0.51 11.46 -5.81
C ALA A 29 0.22 12.73 -6.26
N LYS A 30 1.38 13.01 -5.67
CA LYS A 30 2.26 14.07 -6.18
C LYS A 30 3.11 13.57 -7.34
N LYS A 31 3.56 12.31 -7.27
CA LYS A 31 4.36 11.69 -8.33
C LYS A 31 4.28 10.17 -8.26
N ILE A 32 4.00 9.53 -9.39
CA ILE A 32 4.25 8.11 -9.62
C ILE A 32 5.26 8.03 -10.79
N LEU A 33 6.40 7.40 -10.56
CA LEU A 33 7.45 7.22 -11.55
C LEU A 33 7.77 5.74 -11.66
N ILE A 34 7.52 5.20 -12.84
CA ILE A 34 7.91 3.85 -13.23
C ILE A 34 9.07 3.98 -14.21
N LYS A 35 10.23 3.48 -13.81
CA LYS A 35 11.38 3.34 -14.69
C LYS A 35 11.43 1.90 -15.16
N ASP A 36 11.11 1.67 -16.42
CA ASP A 36 11.43 0.41 -17.09
C ASP A 36 12.87 0.46 -17.62
N ASN A 37 13.50 -0.69 -17.75
CA ASN A 37 14.70 -0.83 -18.53
C ASN A 37 14.62 -2.20 -19.21
N ALA A 38 14.30 -2.18 -20.51
CA ALA A 38 14.08 -3.39 -21.29
C ALA A 38 15.33 -4.28 -21.40
N THR A 39 16.53 -3.73 -21.18
CA THR A 39 17.81 -4.45 -21.33
C THR A 39 18.39 -4.96 -20.01
N ASP A 40 18.01 -4.34 -18.89
CA ASP A 40 18.56 -4.64 -17.57
C ASP A 40 17.49 -4.44 -16.48
N THR A 41 16.86 -5.54 -16.08
CA THR A 41 15.78 -5.53 -15.08
C THR A 41 16.23 -5.03 -13.71
N THR A 42 17.54 -5.01 -13.42
CA THR A 42 18.08 -4.51 -12.14
C THR A 42 18.06 -2.98 -12.05
N LYS A 43 17.87 -2.29 -13.17
CA LYS A 43 17.74 -0.82 -13.23
C LYS A 43 16.29 -0.34 -13.14
N ARG A 44 15.33 -1.26 -13.11
CA ARG A 44 13.91 -0.94 -12.97
C ARG A 44 13.63 -0.31 -11.61
N GLN A 45 12.66 0.59 -11.59
CA GLN A 45 12.31 1.31 -10.38
C GLN A 45 10.84 1.68 -10.34
N VAL A 46 10.23 1.53 -9.17
CA VAL A 46 8.95 2.16 -8.82
C VAL A 46 9.24 3.24 -7.80
N LEU A 47 8.74 4.45 -8.02
CA LEU A 47 8.72 5.51 -7.03
C LEU A 47 7.33 6.12 -6.94
N VAL A 48 6.84 6.22 -5.72
CA VAL A 48 5.55 6.80 -5.38
C VAL A 48 5.78 7.87 -4.32
N LEU A 49 5.18 9.02 -4.52
CA LEU A 49 5.24 10.15 -3.61
C LEU A 49 3.85 10.80 -3.53
N SER A 50 3.36 10.94 -2.32
CA SER A 50 2.25 11.83 -1.97
C SER A 50 2.75 12.93 -1.03
N GLY A 51 2.16 14.11 -1.19
CA GLY A 51 2.28 15.23 -0.25
C GLY A 51 0.91 15.63 0.29
N ASP A 52 -0.04 14.71 0.29
CA ASP A 52 -1.43 14.95 0.71
C ASP A 52 -1.51 15.13 2.23
N VAL A 53 -2.29 16.11 2.67
CA VAL A 53 -2.50 16.42 4.09
C VAL A 53 -3.30 15.34 4.83
N GLY A 54 -4.04 14.49 4.11
CA GLY A 54 -4.72 13.31 4.65
C GLY A 54 -3.75 12.21 5.05
N VAL A 55 -2.49 12.24 4.59
CA VAL A 55 -1.48 11.30 5.09
C VAL A 55 -1.14 11.66 6.53
N GLN A 56 -1.51 10.79 7.47
CA GLN A 56 -1.18 10.95 8.88
C GLN A 56 -0.30 9.80 9.37
N LEU A 57 0.73 10.14 10.14
CA LEU A 57 1.62 9.15 10.75
C LEU A 57 0.88 8.25 11.74
N ILE A 58 -0.07 8.82 12.49
CA ILE A 58 -0.84 8.10 13.50
C ILE A 58 -1.68 6.95 12.92
N GLU A 59 -1.95 7.01 11.61
CA GLU A 59 -2.70 5.98 10.90
C GLU A 59 -1.81 4.84 10.40
N ALA A 60 -0.48 4.99 10.50
CA ALA A 60 0.44 3.89 10.28
C ALA A 60 0.51 3.01 11.53
N ASP A 61 0.52 1.70 11.33
CA ASP A 61 0.95 0.74 12.35
C ASP A 61 2.49 0.66 12.36
N ASP A 62 3.09 0.07 13.40
CA ASP A 62 4.54 -0.07 13.53
C ASP A 62 5.10 -1.04 12.46
N PRO A 63 5.77 -0.51 11.43
CA PRO A 63 6.29 -1.33 10.36
C PRO A 63 7.57 -2.07 10.78
N GLY A 64 8.18 -1.69 11.91
CA GLY A 64 9.27 -2.47 12.53
C GLY A 64 8.81 -3.86 12.94
N MET A 65 7.52 -4.04 13.27
CA MET A 65 6.91 -5.34 13.59
C MET A 65 6.19 -5.96 12.40
N ASN A 66 5.46 -5.15 11.63
CA ASN A 66 4.51 -5.65 10.63
C ASN A 66 4.91 -5.36 9.17
N GLY A 67 6.02 -4.66 8.94
CA GLY A 67 6.52 -4.30 7.62
C GLY A 67 5.65 -3.26 6.91
N ALA A 68 5.75 -3.20 5.59
CA ALA A 68 4.85 -2.43 4.74
C ALA A 68 4.66 -3.13 3.40
N ALA A 69 3.56 -2.82 2.72
CA ALA A 69 3.26 -3.34 1.39
C ALA A 69 2.96 -2.21 0.42
N ILE A 70 3.36 -2.41 -0.83
CA ILE A 70 2.96 -1.59 -1.96
C ILE A 70 2.40 -2.49 -3.05
N HIS A 71 1.28 -2.08 -3.63
CA HIS A 71 0.68 -2.66 -4.82
C HIS A 71 0.57 -1.57 -5.88
N VAL A 72 1.13 -1.81 -7.06
CA VAL A 72 1.09 -0.91 -8.21
C VAL A 72 0.47 -1.67 -9.36
N TYR A 73 -0.61 -1.14 -9.91
CA TYR A 73 -1.34 -1.83 -10.96
C TYR A 73 -1.93 -0.86 -11.98
N SER A 74 -2.05 -1.35 -13.19
CA SER A 74 -2.76 -0.73 -14.30
C SER A 74 -3.72 -1.76 -14.92
N THR A 75 -4.21 -1.47 -16.12
CA THR A 75 -4.99 -2.43 -16.91
C THR A 75 -4.15 -3.62 -17.41
N THR A 76 -2.83 -3.48 -17.51
CA THR A 76 -1.94 -4.45 -18.19
C THR A 76 -0.79 -4.97 -17.33
N ASP A 77 -0.42 -4.27 -16.25
CA ASP A 77 0.65 -4.63 -15.34
C ASP A 77 0.14 -4.69 -13.90
N ASP A 78 0.67 -5.64 -13.12
CA ASP A 78 0.44 -5.79 -11.69
C ASP A 78 1.78 -6.07 -10.99
N PHE A 79 2.06 -5.31 -9.93
CA PHE A 79 3.26 -5.45 -9.14
C PHE A 79 3.00 -5.23 -7.65
N CYS A 80 3.37 -6.23 -6.85
CA CYS A 80 3.39 -6.13 -5.40
C CYS A 80 4.83 -6.17 -4.88
N ALA A 81 5.13 -5.37 -3.86
CA ALA A 81 6.36 -5.51 -3.09
C ALA A 81 6.08 -5.37 -1.60
N ASN A 82 6.73 -6.23 -0.83
CA ASN A 82 6.75 -6.17 0.62
C ASN A 82 8.07 -5.56 1.08
N LEU A 83 7.99 -4.67 2.05
CA LEU A 83 9.11 -4.15 2.82
C LEU A 83 9.08 -4.89 4.16
N PRO A 84 9.98 -5.86 4.38
CA PRO A 84 9.93 -6.70 5.57
C PRO A 84 10.02 -5.89 6.86
N ALA A 85 9.41 -6.42 7.91
CA ALA A 85 9.62 -5.96 9.28
C ALA A 85 11.09 -6.12 9.71
N GLY A 86 11.50 -5.42 10.76
CA GLY A 86 12.81 -5.55 11.39
C GLY A 86 13.69 -4.29 11.33
N ALA A 87 15.00 -4.51 11.46
CA ALA A 87 15.99 -3.46 11.79
C ALA A 87 16.21 -2.38 10.70
N ASP A 88 15.73 -2.60 9.48
CA ASP A 88 15.79 -1.60 8.41
C ASP A 88 14.76 -0.47 8.59
N TRP A 89 13.82 -0.64 9.52
CA TRP A 89 12.87 0.38 9.95
C TRP A 89 13.42 1.22 11.09
N GLN A 90 13.18 2.52 11.00
CA GLN A 90 13.51 3.52 12.01
C GLN A 90 12.27 4.36 12.30
N ASN A 91 11.93 4.49 13.58
CA ASN A 91 10.88 5.37 14.07
C ASN A 91 11.51 6.53 14.85
N THR A 92 11.28 7.77 14.41
CA THR A 92 11.76 8.98 15.10
C THR A 92 10.67 9.70 15.89
N GLY A 93 9.49 9.08 16.05
CA GLY A 93 8.30 9.68 16.65
C GLY A 93 7.49 10.56 15.70
N THR A 94 8.13 11.21 14.74
CA THR A 94 7.50 12.07 13.71
C THR A 94 7.64 11.52 12.29
N LEU A 95 8.34 10.39 12.14
CA LEU A 95 8.61 9.76 10.86
C LEU A 95 8.89 8.28 11.08
N LEU A 96 8.26 7.44 10.26
CA LEU A 96 8.68 6.07 10.02
C LEU A 96 9.47 6.02 8.73
N LYS A 97 10.61 5.34 8.74
CA LYS A 97 11.53 5.27 7.60
C LYS A 97 12.10 3.88 7.46
N TYR A 98 12.03 3.35 6.24
CA TYR A 98 12.70 2.13 5.83
C TYR A 98 13.88 2.43 4.91
N LYS A 99 15.01 1.75 5.12
CA LYS A 99 16.15 1.81 4.21
C LYS A 99 16.91 0.49 4.23
N ASN A 100 16.75 -0.31 3.19
CA ASN A 100 17.52 -1.55 3.04
C ASN A 100 18.77 -1.34 2.18
N ALA A 101 19.93 -1.71 2.72
CA ALA A 101 21.21 -1.49 2.06
C ALA A 101 21.45 -2.43 0.86
N THR A 102 20.84 -3.62 0.84
CA THR A 102 21.03 -4.63 -0.19
C THR A 102 20.16 -4.33 -1.42
N THR A 103 18.85 -4.28 -1.23
CA THR A 103 17.84 -4.03 -2.26
C THR A 103 17.77 -2.58 -2.71
N LYS A 104 18.32 -1.65 -1.90
CA LYS A 104 18.17 -0.20 -2.06
C LYS A 104 16.71 0.29 -2.03
N ASN A 105 15.79 -0.56 -1.56
CA ASN A 105 14.40 -0.19 -1.33
C ASN A 105 14.32 0.78 -0.15
N SER A 106 13.39 1.72 -0.22
CA SER A 106 13.17 2.69 0.85
C SER A 106 11.70 3.09 0.93
N ALA A 107 11.21 3.32 2.13
CA ALA A 107 9.89 3.91 2.37
C ALA A 107 9.96 4.94 3.49
N ARG A 108 8.97 5.82 3.52
CA ARG A 108 8.82 6.85 4.54
C ARG A 108 7.37 7.28 4.64
N ILE A 109 6.88 7.41 5.87
CA ILE A 109 5.60 8.02 6.17
C ILE A 109 5.76 8.96 7.36
N GLY A 110 5.20 10.15 7.21
CA GLY A 110 5.03 11.17 8.23
C GLY A 110 3.84 12.04 7.84
N ASP A 111 3.42 12.95 8.72
CA ASP A 111 2.27 13.81 8.45
C ASP A 111 2.48 14.61 7.16
N GLY A 112 1.48 14.59 6.29
CA GLY A 112 1.50 15.24 4.99
C GLY A 112 2.43 14.59 3.96
N LYS A 113 2.99 13.40 4.21
CA LYS A 113 4.02 12.83 3.35
C LYS A 113 4.12 11.31 3.37
N LEU A 114 3.91 10.72 2.20
CA LEU A 114 4.16 9.30 1.94
C LEU A 114 5.13 9.16 0.77
N LEU A 115 6.19 8.36 0.92
CA LEU A 115 7.06 8.01 -0.19
C LEU A 115 7.50 6.55 -0.12
N VAL A 116 7.36 5.84 -1.22
CA VAL A 116 7.88 4.48 -1.42
C VAL A 116 8.75 4.45 -2.67
N LYS A 117 9.91 3.79 -2.57
CA LYS A 117 10.83 3.59 -3.68
C LYS A 117 11.34 2.16 -3.69
N ILE A 118 10.99 1.42 -4.73
CA ILE A 118 11.42 0.04 -4.96
C ILE A 118 12.42 0.03 -6.12
N LYS A 119 13.58 -0.56 -5.89
CA LYS A 119 14.70 -0.65 -6.83
C LYS A 119 15.13 -2.08 -7.14
N SER A 120 14.63 -3.05 -6.39
CA SER A 120 14.95 -4.47 -6.57
C SER A 120 13.67 -5.27 -6.64
N GLY A 121 13.66 -6.31 -7.49
CA GLY A 121 12.50 -7.17 -7.70
C GLY A 121 11.36 -6.51 -8.48
N VAL A 122 11.60 -5.38 -9.17
CA VAL A 122 10.57 -4.67 -9.93
C VAL A 122 10.25 -5.43 -11.22
N THR A 123 9.05 -6.02 -11.27
CA THR A 123 8.53 -6.71 -12.46
C THR A 123 7.64 -5.83 -13.33
N TYR A 124 7.14 -4.72 -12.79
CA TYR A 124 6.33 -3.75 -13.52
C TYR A 124 7.07 -3.25 -14.76
N SER A 125 6.52 -3.46 -15.95
CA SER A 125 7.29 -3.43 -17.19
C SER A 125 6.87 -2.35 -18.19
N LEU A 126 5.71 -1.70 -18.04
CA LEU A 126 5.18 -0.80 -19.07
C LEU A 126 5.21 -1.47 -20.45
N ALA A 127 4.81 -2.74 -20.50
CA ALA A 127 4.94 -3.59 -21.69
C ALA A 127 4.19 -3.01 -22.90
N ASP A 128 3.13 -2.24 -22.65
CA ASP A 128 2.33 -1.57 -23.66
C ASP A 128 2.82 -0.16 -24.02
N ASN A 129 4.07 0.16 -23.72
CA ASN A 129 4.69 1.48 -23.92
C ASN A 129 3.98 2.63 -23.19
N GLY A 130 3.38 2.33 -22.04
CA GLY A 130 2.71 3.34 -21.20
C GLY A 130 1.32 3.71 -21.70
N THR A 131 0.70 2.88 -22.54
CA THR A 131 -0.67 3.07 -23.04
C THR A 131 -1.75 2.52 -22.12
N GLN A 132 -1.36 1.83 -21.05
CA GLN A 132 -2.20 1.26 -19.98
C GLN A 132 -3.18 2.22 -19.27
N GLY A 133 -3.13 3.51 -19.57
CA GLY A 133 -3.93 4.55 -18.93
C GLY A 133 -3.42 4.88 -17.53
N ASP A 134 -4.35 5.00 -16.59
CA ASP A 134 -4.04 5.38 -15.21
C ASP A 134 -3.31 4.25 -14.47
N VAL A 135 -2.30 4.63 -13.68
CA VAL A 135 -1.69 3.74 -12.70
C VAL A 135 -2.27 4.02 -11.33
N ASN A 136 -2.66 2.94 -10.66
CA ASN A 136 -3.16 2.95 -9.31
C ASN A 136 -2.08 2.38 -8.38
N VAL A 137 -1.99 2.96 -7.20
CA VAL A 137 -1.07 2.49 -6.16
C VAL A 137 -1.82 2.38 -4.85
N GLN A 138 -1.62 1.26 -4.17
CA GLN A 138 -1.98 1.10 -2.77
C GLN A 138 -0.71 0.99 -1.93
N VAL A 139 -0.64 1.71 -0.82
CA VAL A 139 0.45 1.58 0.16
C VAL A 139 -0.15 1.39 1.55
N GLN A 140 0.40 0.44 2.30
CA GLN A 140 -0.01 0.17 3.67
C GLN A 140 1.23 -0.07 4.54
N PHE A 141 1.30 0.58 5.70
CA PHE A 141 2.34 0.38 6.70
C PHE A 141 1.77 -0.45 7.85
N GLY A 142 2.33 -1.64 8.07
CA GLY A 142 1.81 -2.65 8.97
C GLY A 142 0.34 -2.99 8.67
N SER A 143 -0.48 -3.04 9.72
CA SER A 143 -1.93 -3.14 9.61
C SER A 143 -2.67 -1.78 9.59
N GLY A 144 -1.94 -0.67 9.39
CA GLY A 144 -2.50 0.69 9.40
C GLY A 144 -3.41 1.00 8.21
N THR A 145 -3.81 2.27 8.07
CA THR A 145 -4.61 2.75 6.93
C THR A 145 -3.94 2.38 5.62
N ARG A 146 -4.76 1.92 4.68
CA ARG A 146 -4.34 1.70 3.29
C ARG A 146 -4.57 2.97 2.49
N TYR A 147 -3.51 3.55 1.97
CA TYR A 147 -3.61 4.72 1.11
C TYR A 147 -3.70 4.33 -0.36
N CYS A 148 -4.73 4.81 -1.03
CA CYS A 148 -4.98 4.64 -2.45
C CYS A 148 -4.60 5.92 -3.21
N MET A 149 -3.86 5.77 -4.30
CA MET A 149 -3.39 6.85 -5.15
C MET A 149 -3.66 6.50 -6.60
N ARG A 150 -4.03 7.49 -7.41
CA ARG A 150 -4.20 7.36 -8.86
C ARG A 150 -3.44 8.46 -9.58
N CYS A 151 -2.78 8.11 -10.68
CA CYS A 151 -2.10 9.08 -11.52
C CYS A 151 -2.39 8.84 -12.99
N SER A 152 -2.83 9.89 -13.67
CA SER A 152 -2.99 9.96 -15.12
C SER A 152 -1.70 10.48 -15.75
N GLY A 153 -1.09 9.70 -16.65
CA GLY A 153 0.14 10.09 -17.35
C GLY A 153 1.39 9.40 -16.82
N ASN A 154 1.53 8.12 -17.15
CA ASN A 154 2.77 7.39 -16.93
C ASN A 154 3.77 7.75 -18.02
N THR A 155 5.02 8.05 -17.64
CA THR A 155 6.10 8.21 -18.61
C THR A 155 7.02 7.00 -18.51
N LYS A 156 7.07 6.19 -19.58
CA LYS A 156 8.12 5.21 -19.77
C LYS A 156 9.44 5.95 -19.98
N ASN A 157 10.44 5.63 -19.16
CA ASN A 157 11.79 6.16 -19.34
C ASN A 157 12.74 4.99 -19.56
N ASP A 158 13.14 4.78 -20.82
CA ASP A 158 14.01 3.69 -21.27
C ASP A 158 15.51 3.92 -20.99
N ALA A 159 15.87 5.11 -20.46
CA ALA A 159 17.27 5.52 -20.25
C ALA A 159 17.94 4.87 -19.03
#